data_AF-D4F3W6-F1
#
_entry.id   AF-D4F3W6-F1
#
_cell.length_a   1.000
_cell.length_b   1.000
_cell.length_c   1.000
_cell.angle_alpha   90.00
_cell.angle_beta   90.00
_cell.angle_gamma   90.00
#
_symmetry.space_group_name_H-M   'P 1'
#
loop_
_entity.id
_entity.type
_entity.pdbx_description
1 polymer ?
#
loop_
_entity_poly.entity_id
_entity_poly.type
_entity_poly.pdbx_seq_one_letter_code
_entity_poly.pdbx_strand_id
1 'polypeptide(L)' 'YALNLDDGRVEVLAEGEESAVARLLQWLVDGGPRHARIEHVVTEPRPRQHFSAFTIRY' A
#
# COMPACT_ATOMS: atom_id res chain seq x y z
N TYR A 1 -2.42 6.64 1.88
CA TYR A 1 -1.91 7.22 0.62
C TYR A 1 -0.98 6.21 -0.04
N ALA A 2 -0.60 6.44 -1.30
CA ALA A 2 0.53 5.80 -1.94
C ALA A 2 1.57 6.87 -2.33
N LEU A 3 2.85 6.58 -2.14
CA LEU A 3 3.97 7.47 -2.48
C LEU A 3 4.94 6.70 -3.37
N ASN A 4 5.24 7.23 -4.55
CA ASN A 4 6.28 6.69 -5.40
C ASN A 4 7.63 7.27 -4.95
N LEU A 5 8.63 6.41 -4.78
CA LEU A 5 9.99 6.82 -4.45
C LEU A 5 10.84 6.88 -5.72
N ASP A 6 11.85 7.75 -5.71
CA ASP A 6 12.78 7.93 -6.85
C ASP A 6 13.61 6.68 -7.17
N ASP A 7 13.68 5.73 -6.23
CA ASP A 7 14.36 4.44 -6.39
C ASP A 7 13.48 3.35 -7.02
N GLY A 8 12.26 3.71 -7.45
CA GLY A 8 11.31 2.79 -8.08
C GLY A 8 10.45 1.99 -7.11
N ARG A 9 10.62 2.17 -5.79
CA ARG A 9 9.72 1.58 -4.78
C ARG A 9 8.45 2.41 -4.62
N VAL A 10 7.44 1.77 -4.03
CA VAL A 10 6.18 2.42 -3.65
C VAL A 10 5.93 2.20 -2.17
N GLU A 11 5.72 3.28 -1.42
CA GLU A 11 5.26 3.23 -0.03
C GLU A 11 3.74 3.38 0.01
N VAL A 12 3.06 2.46 0.69
CA VAL A 12 1.61 2.51 0.87
C VAL A 12 1.29 2.59 2.34
N LEU A 13 0.56 3.64 2.74
CA LEU A 13 -0.07 3.72 4.06
C LEU A 13 -1.57 3.53 3.92
N ALA A 14 -2.07 2.41 4.45
CA ALA A 14 -3.48 2.06 4.46
C ALA A 14 -3.99 2.04 5.91
N GLU A 15 -5.15 2.65 6.12
CA GLU A 15 -5.86 2.64 7.40
C GLU A 15 -7.34 2.34 7.13
N GLY A 16 -7.94 1.47 7.93
CA GLY A 16 -9.35 1.10 7.82
C GLY A 16 -9.67 -0.15 8.63
N GLU A 17 -10.80 -0.77 8.31
CA GLU A 17 -11.18 -2.08 8.85
C GLU A 17 -10.08 -3.12 8.59
N GLU A 18 -9.78 -3.94 9.59
CA GLU A 18 -8.69 -4.93 9.52
C GLU A 18 -8.85 -5.87 8.31
N SER A 19 -10.08 -6.32 8.04
CA SER A 19 -10.39 -7.18 6.90
C SER A 19 -10.13 -6.50 5.55
N ALA A 20 -10.32 -5.18 5.46
CA ALA A 20 -10.07 -4.41 4.24
C ALA A 20 -8.56 -4.19 4.03
N VAL A 21 -7.83 -3.87 5.10
CA VAL A 21 -6.36 -3.74 5.06
C VAL A 21 -5.71 -5.08 4.73
N ALA A 22 -6.17 -6.18 5.33
CA ALA A 22 -5.69 -7.53 5.04
C ALA A 22 -5.93 -7.93 3.58
N ARG A 23 -7.09 -7.58 3.00
CA ARG A 23 -7.38 -7.84 1.58
C ARG A 23 -6.47 -7.04 0.65
N LEU A 24 -6.19 -5.77 0.97
CA LEU A 24 -5.24 -4.96 0.21
C LEU A 24 -3.83 -5.56 0.27
N LEU A 25 -3.40 -5.99 1.46
CA LEU A 25 -2.10 -6.63 1.63
C LEU A 25 -2.00 -7.91 0.80
N GLN A 26 -3.00 -8.79 0.88
CA GLN A 26 -3.02 -10.02 0.09
C GLN A 26 -2.94 -9.72 -1.41
N TRP A 27 -3.70 -8.74 -1.88
CA TRP A 27 -3.66 -8.34 -3.28
C TRP A 27 -2.27 -7.83 -3.73
N LEU A 28 -1.55 -7.09 -2.87
CA LEU A 28 -0.17 -6.68 -3.15
C LEU A 28 0.78 -7.88 -3.20
N VAL A 29 0.61 -8.86 -2.30
CA VAL A 29 1.39 -10.10 -2.29
C VAL A 29 1.12 -10.94 -3.54
N ASP A 30 -0.12 -10.95 -4.04
CA ASP A 30 -0.53 -11.69 -5.25
C ASP A 30 -0.05 -11.03 -6.56
N GLY A 31 0.68 -9.92 -6.48
CA GLY A 31 1.27 -9.23 -7.63
C GLY A 31 0.63 -7.87 -7.96
N GLY A 32 -0.41 -7.49 -7.22
CA GLY A 32 -1.00 -6.16 -7.31
C GLY A 32 -1.63 -5.84 -8.67
N PRO A 33 -1.43 -4.62 -9.21
CA PRO A 33 -2.06 -4.23 -10.46
C PRO A 33 -1.50 -5.03 -11.65
N ARG A 34 -2.36 -5.34 -12.63
CA ARG A 34 -2.05 -6.18 -13.81
C ARG A 34 -0.75 -5.81 -14.56
N HIS A 35 -0.37 -4.54 -14.56
CA HIS A 35 0.80 -4.03 -15.29
C HIS A 35 2.02 -3.79 -14.40
N ALA A 36 1.92 -4.07 -13.10
CA ALA A 36 3.04 -3.98 -12.18
C ALA A 36 3.68 -5.36 -11.96
N ARG A 37 4.94 -5.35 -11.52
CA ARG A 37 5.63 -6.52 -11.00
C ARG A 37 6.12 -6.18 -9.60
N ILE A 38 5.60 -6.88 -8.61
CA ILE A 38 6.00 -6.72 -7.21
C ILE A 38 7.01 -7.82 -6.89
N GLU A 39 8.24 -7.42 -6.56
CA GLU A 39 9.30 -8.37 -6.19
C GLU A 39 9.22 -8.72 -4.70
N HIS A 40 8.97 -7.72 -3.86
CA HIS A 40 8.93 -7.87 -2.42
C HIS A 40 7.87 -6.96 -1.79
N VAL A 41 7.18 -7.46 -0.77
CA VAL A 41 6.25 -6.71 0.07
C VAL A 41 6.75 -6.75 1.50
N VAL A 42 6.94 -5.57 2.09
CA VAL A 42 7.31 -5.41 3.51
C VAL A 42 6.20 -4.64 4.20
N THR A 43 5.78 -5.11 5.37
CA THR A 43 4.73 -4.47 6.17
C THR A 43 5.23 -4.08 7.54
N GLU A 44 4.79 -2.92 8.01
CA GLU A 44 5.06 -2.44 9.35
C GLU A 44 3.77 -1.83 9.93
N PRO A 45 3.39 -2.14 11.18
CA PRO A 45 2.28 -1.47 11.82
C PRO A 45 2.61 0.01 12.05
N ARG A 46 1.64 0.89 11.79
CA ARG A 46 1.78 2.34 11.97
C ARG A 46 0.60 2.91 12.75
N PRO A 47 0.81 3.97 13.55
CA PRO A 47 -0.28 4.70 14.19
C PRO A 47 -1.26 5.24 13.14
N ARG A 48 -2.54 5.32 13.51
CA ARG A 48 -3.59 5.92 12.68
C ARG A 48 -3.19 7.33 12.25
N GLN A 49 -3.35 7.62 10.96
CA GLN A 49 -3.08 8.92 10.35
C GLN A 49 -4.36 9.67 9.97
N HIS A 50 -5.54 9.04 10.14
CA HIS A 50 -6.85 9.65 9.89
C HIS A 50 -7.05 10.11 8.44
N PHE A 51 -6.73 9.25 7.48
CA PHE A 51 -6.97 9.56 6.07
C PHE A 51 -8.46 9.67 5.76
N SER A 52 -8.84 10.73 5.06
CA SER A 52 -10.21 10.93 4.57
C SER A 52 -10.45 10.30 3.19
N ALA A 53 -9.38 10.04 2.42
CA ALA A 53 -9.44 9.47 1.09
C ALA A 53 -8.11 8.83 0.66
N PHE A 54 -8.15 8.05 -0.42
CA PHE A 54 -6.95 7.59 -1.11
C PHE A 54 -6.35 8.71 -1.98
N THR A 55 -5.04 8.90 -1.87
CA THR A 55 -4.26 9.89 -2.63
C THR A 55 -2.93 9.28 -3.07
N ILE A 56 -2.48 9.66 -4.28
CA ILE A 56 -1.15 9.31 -4.81
C ILE A 56 -0.26 10.54 -4.67
N ARG A 57 0.96 10.32 -4.20
CA ARG A 57 2.01 11.34 -4.03
C ARG A 57 3.24 10.95 -4.85
N TYR A 58 4.00 11.97 -5.24
CA TYR A 58 5.27 11.88 -5.97
C TYR A 58 6.35 12.55 -5.14
#